data_AF-A0A158AHN9-F1
#
_entry.id   AF-A0A158AHN9-F1
#
_cell.length_a   1.000
_cell.length_b   1.000
_cell.length_c   1.000
_cell.angle_alpha   90.00
_cell.angle_beta   90.00
_cell.angle_gamma   90.00
#
_symmetry.space_group_name_H-M   'P 1'
#
loop_
_entity.id
_entity.type
_entity.pdbx_description
1 polymer ?
#
loop_
_entity_poly.entity_id
_entity_poly.type
_entity_poly.pdbx_seq_one_letter_code
_entity_poly.pdbx_strand_id
1 'polypeptide(L)'
;MDHINDAWLINERTNGDWVLFGYRAGHREKVGTLTDAALVELFLKAGDGADEATLRALLLRALRNHLCGRPVEEIPVLDTPLDFD
;
A
#
# COMPACT_ATOMS: atom_id res chain seq x y z
N MET A 1 4.87 -15.27 -7.24
CA MET A 1 4.89 -13.83 -7.61
C MET A 1 5.19 -13.07 -6.32
N ASP A 2 6.37 -13.30 -5.75
CA ASP A 2 6.64 -13.03 -4.33
C ASP A 2 7.78 -12.04 -4.18
N HIS A 3 7.71 -10.92 -4.90
CA HIS A 3 8.75 -9.92 -4.81
C HIS A 3 8.47 -8.89 -3.73
N ILE A 4 7.21 -8.62 -3.38
CA ILE A 4 6.86 -7.66 -2.31
C ILE A 4 6.82 -8.39 -0.96
N ASN A 5 7.79 -8.10 -0.10
CA ASN A 5 7.95 -8.74 1.21
C ASN A 5 7.38 -7.91 2.35
N ASP A 6 7.21 -6.61 2.14
CA ASP A 6 6.81 -5.67 3.17
C ASP A 6 6.19 -4.41 2.58
N ALA A 7 5.34 -3.71 3.35
CA ALA A 7 4.75 -2.42 3.04
C ALA A 7 4.46 -1.63 4.33
N TRP A 8 4.63 -0.31 4.33
CA TRP A 8 4.36 0.54 5.50
C TRP A 8 3.91 1.93 5.06
N LEU A 9 3.04 2.56 5.85
CA LEU A 9 2.66 3.96 5.62
C LEU A 9 3.84 4.87 5.98
N ILE A 10 4.09 5.87 5.14
CA ILE A 10 5.03 6.95 5.44
C ILE A 10 4.16 8.13 5.87
N ASN A 11 4.44 8.73 7.03
CA ASN A 11 3.70 9.89 7.55
C ASN A 11 4.10 11.18 6.80
N GLU A 12 4.09 11.13 5.47
CA GLU A 12 4.39 12.22 4.56
C GLU A 12 3.33 12.26 3.46
N ARG A 13 2.91 13.49 3.12
CA ARG A 13 1.98 13.76 2.02
C ARG A 13 2.71 14.46 0.89
N THR A 14 2.35 14.11 -0.34
CA THR A 14 2.73 14.90 -1.52
C THR A 14 1.89 16.18 -1.60
N ASN A 15 2.32 17.16 -2.39
CA ASN A 15 1.59 18.43 -2.60
C ASN A 15 0.20 18.27 -3.27
N GLY A 16 -0.24 17.05 -3.59
CA GLY A 16 -1.47 16.78 -4.36
C GLY A 16 -2.45 15.80 -3.71
N ASP A 17 -2.52 15.75 -2.38
CA ASP A 17 -3.44 14.89 -1.61
C ASP A 17 -3.14 13.37 -1.69
N TRP A 18 -1.91 12.99 -2.02
CA TRP A 18 -1.45 11.60 -1.97
C TRP A 18 -0.63 11.34 -0.71
N VAL A 19 -0.89 10.22 -0.06
CA VAL A 19 -0.12 9.71 1.07
C VAL A 19 0.95 8.76 0.55
N LEU A 20 2.17 8.90 1.08
CA LEU A 20 3.26 8.02 0.69
C LEU A 20 3.20 6.70 1.46
N PHE A 21 3.59 5.61 0.79
CA PHE A 21 3.88 4.35 1.46
C PHE A 21 5.20 3.77 0.95
N GLY A 22 5.95 3.14 1.85
CA GLY A 22 7.13 2.37 1.51
C GLY A 22 6.77 0.92 1.27
N TYR A 23 7.53 0.26 0.41
CA TYR A 23 7.41 -1.18 0.21
C TYR A 23 8.76 -1.81 -0.13
N ARG A 24 8.92 -3.09 0.22
CA ARG A 24 10.15 -3.85 -0.02
C ARG A 24 9.95 -4.85 -1.15
N ALA A 25 10.63 -4.62 -2.26
CA ALA A 25 10.69 -5.53 -3.40
C ALA A 25 12.03 -6.31 -3.38
N GLY A 26 12.03 -7.55 -2.86
CA GLY A 26 13.25 -8.33 -2.63
C GLY A 26 14.16 -7.65 -1.61
N HIS A 27 15.33 -7.18 -2.06
CA HIS A 27 16.29 -6.42 -1.23
C HIS A 27 16.22 -4.90 -1.42
N ARG A 28 15.29 -4.41 -2.26
CA ARG A 28 15.17 -2.98 -2.56
C ARG A 28 13.95 -2.39 -1.87
N GLU A 29 14.13 -1.23 -1.26
CA GLU A 29 13.03 -0.41 -0.77
C GLU A 29 12.63 0.58 -1.86
N LYS A 30 11.33 0.78 -1.99
CA LYS A 30 10.71 1.67 -2.95
C LYS A 30 9.56 2.42 -2.28
N VAL A 31 9.12 3.49 -2.93
CA VAL A 31 8.01 4.32 -2.45
C VAL A 31 6.90 4.29 -3.51
N GLY A 32 5.68 4.14 -3.05
CA GLY A 32 4.46 4.32 -3.84
C GLY A 32 3.57 5.40 -3.24
N THR A 33 2.45 5.67 -3.90
CA THR A 33 1.46 6.65 -3.46
C THR A 33 0.09 6.02 -3.31
N LEU A 34 -0.67 6.53 -2.34
CA LEU A 34 -2.02 6.11 -1.98
C LEU A 34 -2.93 7.33 -2.02
N THR A 35 -4.10 7.24 -2.65
CA THR A 35 -5.11 8.30 -2.54
C THR A 35 -5.72 8.35 -1.13
N ASP A 36 -6.21 9.51 -0.71
CA ASP A 36 -6.95 9.62 0.57
C ASP A 36 -8.15 8.66 0.62
N ALA A 37 -8.83 8.42 -0.51
CA ALA A 37 -9.94 7.47 -0.59
C ALA A 37 -9.48 6.01 -0.33
N ALA A 38 -8.35 5.61 -0.91
CA ALA A 38 -7.76 4.30 -0.66
C ALA A 38 -7.24 4.17 0.78
N LEU A 39 -6.72 5.26 1.37
CA LEU A 39 -6.36 5.27 2.79
C LEU A 39 -7.57 5.07 3.69
N VAL A 40 -8.68 5.75 3.40
CA VAL A 40 -9.93 5.57 4.15
C VAL A 40 -10.42 4.12 4.03
N GLU A 41 -10.40 3.54 2.83
CA GLU A 41 -10.79 2.14 2.62
C GLU A 41 -9.90 1.17 3.41
N LEU A 42 -8.59 1.41 3.47
CA LEU A 42 -7.64 0.64 4.29
C LEU A 42 -8.05 0.65 5.77
N PHE A 43 -8.32 1.83 6.33
CA PHE A 43 -8.73 1.96 7.73
C PHE A 43 -10.12 1.34 8.00
N LEU A 44 -11.07 1.51 7.07
CA LEU A 44 -12.39 0.88 7.15
C LEU A 44 -12.29 -0.64 7.14
N LYS A 45 -11.39 -1.20 6.31
CA LYS A 45 -11.14 -2.64 6.25
C LYS A 45 -10.44 -3.17 7.51
N ALA A 46 -9.53 -2.38 8.08
CA ALA A 46 -8.81 -2.73 9.30
C ALA A 46 -9.73 -2.76 10.54
N GLY A 47 -10.73 -1.88 10.56
CA GLY A 47 -11.66 -1.75 11.68
C GLY A 47 -11.15 -0.81 12.77
N ASP A 48 -12.05 -0.46 13.70
CA ASP A 48 -11.73 0.45 14.79
C ASP A 48 -10.73 -0.18 15.77
N GLY A 49 -9.76 0.62 16.22
CA GLY A 49 -8.68 0.16 17.10
C GLY A 49 -7.66 -0.78 16.45
N ALA A 50 -7.63 -0.91 15.12
CA ALA A 50 -6.64 -1.72 14.43
C ALA A 50 -5.21 -1.27 14.76
N ASP A 51 -4.35 -2.24 15.04
CA ASP A 51 -2.94 -1.99 15.28
C ASP A 51 -2.17 -1.77 13.97
N GLU A 52 -0.94 -1.25 14.11
CA GLU A 52 -0.07 -0.99 12.97
C GLU A 52 0.21 -2.27 12.16
N ALA A 53 0.33 -3.42 12.83
CA ALA A 53 0.57 -4.71 12.17
C ALA A 53 -0.59 -5.11 11.24
N THR A 54 -1.83 -4.88 11.65
CA THR A 54 -3.03 -5.13 10.84
C THR A 54 -3.07 -4.23 9.62
N LEU A 55 -2.83 -2.93 9.79
CA LEU A 55 -2.77 -1.96 8.68
C LEU A 55 -1.67 -2.33 7.67
N ARG A 56 -0.50 -2.71 8.18
CA ARG A 56 0.65 -3.18 7.39
C ARG A 56 0.31 -4.40 6.55
N ALA A 57 -0.35 -5.40 7.15
CA ALA A 57 -0.75 -6.62 6.47
C ALA A 57 -1.79 -6.36 5.36
N LEU A 58 -2.77 -5.49 5.63
CA LEU A 58 -3.79 -5.10 4.64
C LEU A 58 -3.18 -4.32 3.48
N LEU A 59 -2.30 -3.36 3.77
CA LEU A 59 -1.61 -2.57 2.75
C LEU A 59 -0.74 -3.47 1.88
N LEU A 60 0.00 -4.41 2.50
CA LEU A 60 0.81 -5.38 1.77
C LEU A 60 -0.05 -6.27 0.86
N ARG A 61 -1.23 -6.70 1.31
CA ARG A 61 -2.16 -7.49 0.49
C ARG A 61 -2.67 -6.69 -0.71
N ALA A 62 -3.15 -5.48 -0.47
CA ALA A 62 -3.62 -4.59 -1.53
C ALA A 62 -2.54 -4.28 -2.57
N LEU A 63 -1.32 -4.03 -2.11
CA LEU A 63 -0.19 -3.80 -2.98
C LEU A 63 0.18 -5.04 -3.83
N ARG A 64 0.16 -6.22 -3.23
CA ARG A 64 0.44 -7.48 -3.95
C ARG A 64 -0.59 -7.74 -5.03
N ASN A 65 -1.87 -7.52 -4.73
CA ASN A 65 -2.95 -7.72 -5.70
C ASN A 65 -2.85 -6.69 -6.83
N HIS A 66 -2.59 -5.43 -6.50
CA HIS A 66 -2.39 -4.37 -7.51
C HIS A 66 -1.23 -4.67 -8.48
N LEU A 67 -0.10 -5.14 -7.95
CA LEU A 67 1.10 -5.45 -8.73
C LEU A 67 1.07 -6.86 -9.35
N CYS A 68 0.04 -7.66 -9.06
CA CYS A 68 -0.11 -8.99 -9.64
C CYS A 68 -0.21 -8.88 -11.17
N GLY A 69 0.72 -9.52 -11.88
CA GLY A 69 0.79 -9.44 -13.34
C GLY A 69 1.39 -8.14 -13.90
N ARG A 70 1.86 -7.22 -13.06
CA ARG A 70 2.51 -5.96 -13.48
C ARG A 70 4.03 -6.01 -13.39
N PRO A 71 4.75 -5.23 -14.21
CA PRO A 71 6.20 -5.07 -14.07
C PRO A 71 6.57 -4.45 -12.72
N VAL A 72 7.58 -5.00 -12.04
CA VAL A 72 8.06 -4.54 -10.71
C VAL A 72 8.69 -3.13 -10.76
N GLU A 73 8.95 -2.61 -11.95
CA GLU A 73 9.59 -1.32 -12.21
C GLU A 73 8.61 -0.14 -12.12
N GLU A 74 7.30 -0.39 -12.24
CA GLU A 74 6.28 0.63 -12.07
C GLU A 74 6.23 1.10 -10.61
N ILE A 75 6.10 2.42 -10.42
CA ILE A 75 5.83 3.01 -9.12
C ILE A 75 4.33 2.81 -8.85
N PRO A 76 3.95 2.04 -7.82
CA PRO A 76 2.55 1.75 -7.56
C PRO A 76 1.82 3.01 -7.09
N VAL A 77 0.68 3.24 -7.73
CA VAL A 77 -0.30 4.26 -7.34
C VAL A 77 -1.56 3.51 -6.96
N LEU A 78 -1.80 3.38 -5.65
CA LEU A 78 -2.97 2.71 -5.12
C LEU A 78 -4.13 3.72 -5.05
N ASP A 79 -5.19 3.37 -5.76
CA ASP A 79 -6.46 4.12 -5.75
C ASP A 79 -7.61 3.17 -5.44
N THR A 80 -8.79 3.73 -5.17
CA THR A 80 -10.01 2.98 -4.86
C THR A 80 -10.61 2.35 -6.12
N PRO A 81 -11.10 1.10 -6.07
CA PRO A 81 -11.16 0.22 -4.90
C PRO A 81 -9.84 -0.53 -4.63
N LEU A 82 -9.55 -0.74 -3.34
CA LEU A 82 -8.49 -1.63 -2.90
C LEU A 82 -8.95 -3.09 -2.97
N ASP A 83 -8.13 -3.93 -3.61
CA ASP A 83 -8.32 -5.37 -3.64
C ASP A 83 -7.64 -6.03 -2.43
N PHE A 84 -8.42 -6.64 -1.54
CA PHE A 84 -7.90 -7.32 -0.34
C PHE A 84 -8.06 -8.84 -0.40
N ASP A 85 -8.36 -9.42 -1.56
CA ASP A 85 -8.64 -10.85 -1.68
C ASP A 85 -7.38 -11.69 -1.91
#